data_AF-A0A853SZL2-F1
#
_entry.id   AF-A0A853SZL2-F1
#
_cell.length_a   1.000
_cell.length_b   1.000
_cell.length_c   1.000
_cell.angle_alpha   90.00
_cell.angle_beta   90.00
_cell.angle_gamma   90.00
#
_symmetry.space_group_name_H-M   'P 1'
#
loop_
_entity.id
_entity.type
_entity.pdbx_description
1 polymer ?
#
loop_
_entity_poly.entity_id
_entity_poly.type
_entity_poly.pdbx_seq_one_letter_code
_entity_poly.pdbx_strand_id
1 'polypeptide(L)'
;MPVRYSPSTGFFYPTCIEYQDIPSDVFEVSEADHLAAHNARASGGSFKFVNGTLRTTPAPPIPYVQVCAAYLDTVRARRDGILNRLAGIGFAAMASGDAATAQAIATARAWLLDITICPTVAAAQDIEALQAAVNAEYARIAATLSGEARRAFDDTAGMASPQ
;
A
#
# COMPACT_ATOMS: atom_id res chain seq x y z
N MET A 1 24.66 -19.70 -13.74
CA MET A 1 25.88 -20.29 -13.11
C MET A 1 25.48 -21.56 -12.35
N PRO A 2 26.17 -22.70 -12.52
CA PRO A 2 25.81 -23.94 -11.83
C PRO A 2 25.98 -23.80 -10.31
N VAL A 3 24.97 -24.26 -9.57
CA VAL A 3 24.93 -24.23 -8.10
C VAL A 3 24.44 -25.58 -7.58
N ARG A 4 24.93 -25.95 -6.40
CA ARG A 4 24.43 -27.11 -5.66
C ARG A 4 23.60 -26.66 -4.47
N TYR A 5 22.67 -27.47 -4.00
CA TYR A 5 21.89 -27.20 -2.80
C TYR A 5 21.98 -28.37 -1.83
N SER A 6 22.14 -28.07 -0.54
CA SER A 6 22.05 -29.06 0.54
C SER A 6 20.76 -28.84 1.33
N PRO A 7 19.85 -29.83 1.39
CA PRO A 7 18.67 -29.78 2.25
C PRO A 7 19.01 -29.71 3.74
N SER A 8 20.09 -30.36 4.18
CA SER A 8 20.48 -30.39 5.60
C SER A 8 20.96 -29.05 6.12
N THR A 9 21.68 -28.27 5.29
CA THR A 9 22.16 -26.94 5.68
C THR A 9 21.24 -25.81 5.21
N GLY A 10 20.41 -26.06 4.19
CA GLY A 10 19.55 -25.05 3.59
C GLY A 10 20.29 -24.01 2.75
N PHE A 11 21.56 -24.26 2.40
CA PHE A 11 22.41 -23.33 1.64
C PHE A 11 22.66 -23.79 0.20
N PHE A 12 22.96 -22.81 -0.65
CA PHE A 12 23.47 -23.01 -2.00
C PHE A 12 25.01 -22.95 -2.01
N TYR A 13 25.62 -23.82 -2.80
CA TYR A 13 27.06 -23.98 -2.94
C TYR A 13 27.42 -23.81 -4.43
N PRO A 14 27.81 -22.59 -4.86
CA PRO A 14 28.36 -22.34 -6.19
C PRO A 14 29.49 -23.31 -6.56
N THR A 15 29.46 -23.85 -7.78
CA THR A 15 30.47 -24.84 -8.19
C THR A 15 31.85 -24.22 -8.51
N CYS A 16 31.92 -22.89 -8.61
CA CYS A 16 33.16 -22.15 -8.84
C CYS A 16 34.00 -21.92 -7.57
N ILE A 17 33.48 -22.32 -6.40
CA ILE A 17 34.16 -22.21 -5.11
C ILE A 17 34.53 -23.62 -4.65
N GLU A 18 35.80 -23.83 -4.31
CA GLU A 18 36.25 -25.04 -3.64
C GLU A 18 35.97 -24.94 -2.15
N TYR A 19 35.03 -25.75 -1.66
CA TYR A 19 34.68 -25.83 -0.25
C TYR A 19 35.49 -26.94 0.41
N GLN A 20 36.10 -26.64 1.56
CA GLN A 20 36.84 -27.62 2.36
C GLN A 20 35.92 -28.74 2.89
N ASP A 21 34.72 -28.37 3.37
CA ASP A 21 33.73 -29.31 3.91
C ASP A 21 32.37 -29.06 3.22
N ILE A 22 32.05 -29.87 2.21
CA ILE A 22 30.75 -29.85 1.54
C ILE A 22 29.83 -30.95 2.09
N PRO A 23 28.55 -30.66 2.40
CA PRO A 23 27.62 -31.69 2.85
C PRO A 23 27.46 -32.82 1.82
N SER A 24 27.32 -34.07 2.27
CA SER A 24 27.17 -35.23 1.37
C SER A 24 25.83 -35.30 0.65
N ASP A 25 24.84 -34.52 1.09
CA ASP A 25 23.49 -34.46 0.54
C ASP A 25 23.32 -33.34 -0.50
N VAL A 26 24.41 -32.74 -0.98
CA VAL A 26 24.33 -31.75 -2.07
C VAL A 26 23.90 -32.40 -3.38
N PHE A 27 23.05 -31.70 -4.12
CA PHE A 27 22.71 -32.04 -5.50
C PHE A 27 22.69 -30.78 -6.37
N GLU A 28 22.86 -30.97 -7.67
CA GLU A 28 22.84 -29.87 -8.63
C GLU A 28 21.43 -29.32 -8.80
N VAL A 29 21.32 -27.99 -8.82
CA VAL A 29 20.04 -27.28 -8.97
C VAL A 29 20.05 -26.51 -10.28
N SER A 30 18.95 -26.57 -11.02
CA SER A 30 18.78 -25.80 -12.25
C SER A 30 18.83 -24.30 -11.96
N GLU A 31 19.27 -23.50 -12.93
CA GLU A 31 19.29 -22.04 -12.77
C GLU A 31 17.89 -21.46 -12.53
N ALA A 32 16.87 -22.06 -13.15
CA ALA A 32 15.47 -21.68 -12.95
C ALA A 32 15.01 -21.93 -11.51
N ASP A 33 15.33 -23.10 -10.93
CA ASP A 33 14.98 -23.42 -9.55
C ASP A 33 15.76 -22.58 -8.54
N HIS A 34 17.04 -22.31 -8.83
CA HIS A 34 17.85 -21.42 -8.00
C HIS A 34 17.26 -20.00 -7.96
N LEU A 35 16.87 -19.46 -9.12
CA LEU A 35 16.22 -18.15 -9.20
C LEU A 35 14.85 -18.15 -8.48
N ALA A 36 14.04 -19.17 -8.69
CA ALA A 36 12.73 -19.29 -8.03
C ALA A 36 12.85 -19.39 -6.51
N ALA A 37 13.84 -20.14 -6.01
CA ALA A 37 14.15 -20.25 -4.59
C ALA A 37 14.62 -18.91 -4.00
N HIS A 38 15.46 -18.17 -4.73
CA HIS A 38 15.90 -16.83 -4.33
C HIS A 38 14.72 -15.85 -4.26
N ASN A 39 13.84 -15.86 -5.27
CA ASN A 39 12.64 -15.02 -5.30
C ASN A 39 11.67 -15.35 -4.16
N ALA A 40 11.49 -16.64 -3.85
CA ALA A 40 10.68 -17.07 -2.72
C ALA A 40 11.23 -16.54 -1.38
N ARG A 41 12.55 -16.59 -1.15
CA ARG A 41 13.16 -15.99 0.06
C ARG A 41 13.06 -14.47 0.09
N ALA A 42 13.37 -13.81 -1.03
CA ALA A 42 13.35 -12.35 -1.12
C ALA A 42 11.94 -11.77 -0.86
N SER A 43 10.89 -12.50 -1.20
CA SER A 43 9.50 -12.14 -0.93
C SER A 43 9.01 -12.50 0.48
N GLY A 44 9.87 -13.04 1.36
CA GLY A 44 9.49 -13.49 2.71
C GLY A 44 8.81 -14.86 2.75
N GLY A 45 8.74 -15.55 1.61
CA GLY A 45 8.32 -16.94 1.53
C GLY A 45 9.44 -17.91 1.92
N SER A 46 9.18 -19.19 1.72
CA SER A 46 10.16 -20.25 1.91
C SER A 46 10.17 -21.20 0.73
N PHE A 47 11.16 -22.08 0.68
CA PHE A 47 11.20 -23.15 -0.31
C PHE A 47 11.82 -24.40 0.32
N LYS A 48 11.51 -25.55 -0.29
CA LYS A 48 12.11 -26.83 0.05
C LYS A 48 12.20 -27.67 -1.22
N PHE A 49 13.31 -28.38 -1.39
CA PHE A 49 13.39 -29.43 -2.39
C PHE A 49 12.83 -30.74 -1.81
N VAL A 50 11.85 -31.32 -2.49
CA VAL A 50 11.23 -32.60 -2.13
C VAL A 50 11.45 -33.56 -3.30
N ASN A 51 12.22 -34.62 -3.07
CA ASN A 51 12.63 -35.59 -4.11
C ASN A 51 13.26 -34.92 -5.34
N GLY A 52 14.13 -33.92 -5.12
CA GLY A 52 14.79 -33.15 -6.19
C GLY A 52 13.91 -32.10 -6.87
N THR A 53 12.62 -32.02 -6.55
CA THR A 53 11.70 -31.01 -7.10
C THR A 53 11.58 -29.82 -6.15
N LEU A 54 11.75 -28.60 -6.67
CA LEU A 54 11.53 -27.38 -5.91
C LEU A 54 10.05 -27.22 -5.55
N ARG A 55 9.77 -26.98 -4.27
CA ARG A 55 8.48 -26.53 -3.77
C ARG A 55 8.67 -25.21 -3.07
N THR A 56 7.93 -24.19 -3.49
CA THR A 56 7.90 -22.88 -2.83
C THR A 56 6.64 -22.76 -1.97
N THR A 57 6.78 -22.08 -0.85
CA THR A 57 5.68 -21.65 0.01
C THR A 57 5.70 -20.13 -0.02
N PRO A 58 4.64 -19.45 -0.49
CA PRO A 58 4.60 -18.00 -0.49
C PRO A 58 4.63 -17.46 0.93
N ALA A 59 5.02 -16.18 1.07
CA ALA A 59 4.86 -15.48 2.34
C ALA A 59 3.39 -15.49 2.76
N PRO A 60 3.09 -15.56 4.08
CA PRO A 60 1.74 -15.36 4.55
C PRO A 60 1.25 -13.97 4.13
N PRO A 61 -0.03 -13.83 3.73
CA PRO A 61 -0.57 -12.52 3.37
C PRO A 61 -0.50 -11.58 4.57
N ILE A 62 -0.21 -10.31 4.31
CA ILE A 62 -0.22 -9.26 5.34
C ILE A 62 -1.66 -9.15 5.87
N PRO A 63 -1.89 -9.19 7.20
CA PRO A 63 -3.23 -9.04 7.76
C PRO A 63 -3.87 -7.72 7.32
N TYR A 64 -5.15 -7.78 6.93
CA TYR A 64 -5.90 -6.60 6.47
C TYR A 64 -5.76 -5.40 7.42
N VAL A 65 -5.81 -5.64 8.73
CA VAL A 65 -5.68 -4.59 9.75
C VAL A 65 -4.39 -3.77 9.59
N GLN A 66 -3.27 -4.41 9.21
CA GLN A 66 -2.00 -3.71 9.00
C GLN A 66 -2.01 -2.87 7.72
N VAL A 67 -2.52 -3.42 6.63
CA VAL A 67 -2.62 -2.70 5.34
C VAL A 67 -3.61 -1.54 5.43
N CYS A 68 -4.74 -1.75 6.12
CA CYS A 68 -5.76 -0.75 6.38
C CYS A 68 -5.20 0.44 7.16
N ALA A 69 -4.46 0.19 8.26
CA ALA A 69 -3.86 1.25 9.05
C ALA A 69 -2.92 2.14 8.23
N ALA A 70 -1.99 1.51 7.48
CA ALA A 70 -1.04 2.24 6.63
C ALA A 70 -1.76 3.06 5.53
N TYR A 71 -2.79 2.50 4.91
CA TYR A 71 -3.55 3.24 3.90
C TYR A 71 -4.29 4.43 4.51
N LEU A 72 -4.95 4.26 5.66
CA LEU A 72 -5.67 5.35 6.33
C LEU A 72 -4.74 6.49 6.78
N ASP A 73 -3.45 6.24 7.02
CA ASP A 73 -2.48 7.31 7.27
C ASP A 73 -2.26 8.18 6.03
N THR A 74 -2.21 7.59 4.83
CA THR A 74 -2.13 8.36 3.58
C THR A 74 -3.40 9.18 3.33
N VAL A 75 -4.56 8.65 3.71
CA VAL A 75 -5.84 9.37 3.65
C VAL A 75 -5.83 10.57 4.58
N ARG A 76 -5.30 10.43 5.81
CA ARG A 76 -5.14 11.56 6.75
C ARG A 76 -4.24 12.64 6.19
N ALA A 77 -3.10 12.28 5.59
CA ALA A 77 -2.20 13.24 4.96
C ALA A 77 -2.87 14.00 3.80
N ARG A 78 -3.59 13.28 2.92
CA ARG A 78 -4.36 13.92 1.83
C ARG A 78 -5.45 14.84 2.36
N ARG A 79 -6.21 14.38 3.37
CA ARG A 79 -7.25 15.16 4.04
C ARG A 79 -6.68 16.47 4.57
N ASP A 80 -5.54 16.44 5.24
CA ASP A 80 -4.93 17.63 5.84
C ASP A 80 -4.51 18.64 4.76
N GLY A 81 -3.97 18.18 3.62
CA GLY A 81 -3.70 19.02 2.45
C GLY A 81 -4.95 19.72 1.91
N ILE A 82 -6.06 18.99 1.78
CA ILE A 82 -7.34 19.55 1.32
C ILE A 82 -7.89 20.57 2.34
N LEU A 83 -7.89 20.21 3.64
CA LEU A 83 -8.36 21.07 4.72
C LEU A 83 -7.63 22.41 4.76
N ASN A 84 -6.31 22.41 4.56
CA ASN A 84 -5.51 23.63 4.54
C ASN A 84 -5.90 24.56 3.38
N ARG A 85 -6.15 24.00 2.19
CA ARG A 85 -6.60 24.81 1.03
C ARG A 85 -8.01 25.34 1.23
N LEU A 86 -8.92 24.49 1.71
CA LEU A 86 -10.28 24.88 2.03
C LEU A 86 -10.34 25.98 3.10
N ALA A 87 -9.44 25.98 4.08
CA ALA A 87 -9.36 27.04 5.07
C ALA A 87 -9.10 28.41 4.43
N GLY A 88 -8.10 28.51 3.55
CA GLY A 88 -7.79 29.76 2.83
C GLY A 88 -8.95 30.26 1.97
N ILE A 89 -9.60 29.34 1.23
CA ILE A 89 -10.74 29.68 0.38
C ILE A 89 -11.94 30.11 1.24
N GLY A 90 -12.20 29.42 2.36
CA GLY A 90 -13.27 29.76 3.29
C GLY A 90 -13.07 31.14 3.92
N PHE A 91 -11.83 31.48 4.31
CA PHE A 91 -11.51 32.83 4.79
C PHE A 91 -11.76 33.90 3.74
N ALA A 92 -11.34 33.67 2.49
CA ALA A 92 -11.59 34.60 1.40
C ALA A 92 -13.09 34.80 1.13
N ALA A 93 -13.88 33.72 1.15
CA ALA A 93 -15.32 33.76 0.99
C ALA A 93 -16.01 34.56 2.10
N MET A 94 -15.59 34.39 3.36
CA MET A 94 -16.10 35.20 4.46
C MET A 94 -15.74 36.69 4.30
N ALA A 95 -14.51 37.01 3.87
CA ALA A 95 -14.07 38.38 3.67
C ALA A 95 -14.81 39.10 2.52
N SER A 96 -15.23 38.36 1.48
CA SER A 96 -16.00 38.90 0.36
C SER A 96 -17.53 38.89 0.57
N GLY A 97 -18.01 38.33 1.69
CA GLY A 97 -19.43 38.19 1.97
C GLY A 97 -20.13 37.03 1.26
N ASP A 98 -19.38 36.09 0.67
CA ASP A 98 -19.91 34.87 0.07
C ASP A 98 -20.24 33.81 1.15
N ALA A 99 -21.38 34.01 1.81
CA ALA A 99 -21.86 33.13 2.85
C ALA A 99 -22.17 31.70 2.34
N ALA A 100 -22.58 31.56 1.08
CA ALA A 100 -22.90 30.27 0.49
C ALA A 100 -21.66 29.39 0.38
N THR A 101 -20.56 29.94 -0.16
CA THR A 101 -19.27 29.23 -0.25
C THR A 101 -18.70 28.93 1.13
N ALA A 102 -18.75 29.88 2.07
CA ALA A 102 -18.27 29.65 3.43
C ALA A 102 -19.01 28.49 4.13
N GLN A 103 -20.34 28.43 3.99
CA GLN A 103 -21.16 27.35 4.55
C GLN A 103 -20.90 25.99 3.88
N ALA A 104 -20.74 25.97 2.56
CA ALA A 104 -20.40 24.75 1.83
C ALA A 104 -19.05 24.19 2.28
N ILE A 105 -18.05 25.06 2.45
CA ILE A 105 -16.72 24.68 2.95
C ILE A 105 -16.78 24.16 4.39
N ALA A 106 -17.54 24.81 5.28
CA ALA A 106 -17.71 24.35 6.66
C ALA A 106 -18.31 22.93 6.71
N THR A 107 -19.30 22.66 5.85
CA THR A 107 -19.94 21.34 5.72
C THR A 107 -18.95 20.30 5.17
N ALA A 108 -18.24 20.62 4.10
CA ALA A 108 -17.23 19.74 3.50
C ALA A 108 -16.10 19.40 4.49
N ARG A 109 -15.68 20.38 5.31
CA ARG A 109 -14.68 20.17 6.37
C ARG A 109 -15.15 19.15 7.40
N ALA A 110 -16.41 19.19 7.82
CA ALA A 110 -16.95 18.20 8.77
C ALA A 110 -16.87 16.77 8.18
N TRP A 111 -17.33 16.58 6.94
CA TRP A 111 -17.25 15.29 6.27
C TRP A 111 -15.80 14.80 6.05
N LEU A 112 -14.88 15.71 5.74
CA LEU A 112 -13.47 15.38 5.59
C LEU A 112 -12.85 14.87 6.90
N LEU A 113 -13.23 15.43 8.06
CA LEU A 113 -12.74 14.95 9.34
C LEU A 113 -13.21 13.52 9.64
N ASP A 114 -14.41 13.17 9.20
CA ASP A 114 -15.01 11.85 9.38
C ASP A 114 -14.61 10.83 8.28
N ILE A 115 -13.83 11.23 7.27
CA ILE A 115 -13.58 10.42 6.07
C ILE A 115 -12.97 9.05 6.36
N THR A 116 -12.25 8.90 7.47
CA THR A 116 -11.63 7.62 7.87
C THR A 116 -12.53 6.75 8.75
N ILE A 117 -13.70 7.25 9.16
CA ILE A 117 -14.64 6.59 10.08
C ILE A 117 -16.08 6.54 9.55
N CYS A 118 -16.33 7.06 8.35
CA CYS A 118 -17.67 7.03 7.77
C CYS A 118 -18.13 5.58 7.52
N PRO A 119 -19.45 5.32 7.49
CA PRO A 119 -19.98 3.96 7.48
C PRO A 119 -19.45 3.07 6.33
N THR A 120 -19.24 3.65 5.14
CA THR A 120 -18.73 2.90 3.97
C THR A 120 -17.27 2.49 4.14
N VAL A 121 -16.45 3.35 4.76
CA VAL A 121 -15.04 3.05 5.06
C VAL A 121 -14.94 2.03 6.20
N ALA A 122 -15.75 2.18 7.24
CA ALA A 122 -15.78 1.25 8.37
C ALA A 122 -16.28 -0.16 7.99
N ALA A 123 -17.07 -0.28 6.92
CA ALA A 123 -17.60 -1.56 6.43
C ALA A 123 -16.64 -2.33 5.51
N ALA A 124 -15.52 -1.72 5.07
CA ALA A 124 -14.57 -2.37 4.18
C ALA A 124 -13.87 -3.56 4.87
N GLN A 125 -13.65 -4.64 4.13
CA GLN A 125 -13.03 -5.88 4.63
C GLN A 125 -11.70 -6.22 3.94
N ASP A 126 -11.38 -5.50 2.87
CA ASP A 126 -10.15 -5.61 2.11
C ASP A 126 -9.69 -4.24 1.61
N ILE A 127 -8.48 -4.19 1.06
CA ILE A 127 -7.86 -2.92 0.63
C ILE A 127 -8.53 -2.31 -0.59
N GLU A 128 -9.09 -3.12 -1.49
CA GLU A 128 -9.74 -2.64 -2.71
C GLU A 128 -11.07 -1.96 -2.37
N ALA A 129 -11.89 -2.59 -1.53
CA ALA A 129 -13.12 -2.03 -1.01
C ALA A 129 -12.86 -0.75 -0.19
N LEU A 130 -11.80 -0.73 0.61
CA LEU A 130 -11.39 0.44 1.39
C LEU A 130 -11.01 1.62 0.49
N GLN A 131 -10.18 1.38 -0.52
CA GLN A 131 -9.77 2.39 -1.50
C GLN A 131 -10.97 2.93 -2.28
N ALA A 132 -11.86 2.05 -2.73
CA ALA A 132 -13.08 2.44 -3.42
C ALA A 132 -14.00 3.30 -2.53
N ALA A 133 -14.20 2.91 -1.27
CA ALA A 133 -15.03 3.66 -0.33
C ALA A 133 -14.47 5.06 -0.03
N VAL A 134 -13.16 5.17 0.22
CA VAL A 134 -12.49 6.45 0.45
C VAL A 134 -12.56 7.34 -0.79
N ASN A 135 -12.28 6.80 -1.97
CA ASN A 135 -12.33 7.57 -3.22
C ASN A 135 -13.75 8.05 -3.55
N ALA A 136 -14.76 7.20 -3.32
CA ALA A 136 -16.16 7.58 -3.49
C ALA A 136 -16.55 8.70 -2.53
N GLU A 137 -16.09 8.65 -1.28
CA GLU A 137 -16.40 9.69 -0.29
C GLU A 137 -15.71 11.03 -0.62
N TYR A 138 -14.44 11.01 -1.05
CA TYR A 138 -13.78 12.22 -1.58
C TYR A 138 -14.54 12.82 -2.77
N ALA A 139 -14.96 11.98 -3.73
CA ALA A 139 -15.71 12.43 -4.90
C ALA A 139 -17.08 13.02 -4.51
N ARG A 140 -17.78 12.39 -3.56
CA ARG A 140 -19.05 12.87 -3.02
C ARG A 140 -18.89 14.25 -2.37
N ILE A 141 -17.88 14.43 -1.53
CA ILE A 141 -17.60 15.72 -0.88
C ILE A 141 -17.25 16.77 -1.93
N ALA A 142 -16.35 16.46 -2.87
CA ALA A 142 -15.95 17.38 -3.93
C ALA A 142 -17.12 17.84 -4.81
N ALA A 143 -18.10 16.96 -5.06
CA ALA A 143 -19.30 17.28 -5.83
C ALA A 143 -20.22 18.31 -5.15
N THR A 144 -20.09 18.51 -3.83
CA THR A 144 -20.83 19.56 -3.10
C THR A 144 -20.19 20.94 -3.19
N LEU A 145 -18.97 21.03 -3.74
CA LEU A 145 -18.19 22.25 -3.86
C LEU A 145 -18.11 22.69 -5.32
N SER A 146 -17.78 23.96 -5.52
CA SER A 146 -17.59 24.58 -6.84
C SER A 146 -16.26 25.33 -6.94
N GLY A 147 -15.80 25.57 -8.17
CA GLY A 147 -14.62 26.39 -8.45
C GLY A 147 -13.36 25.89 -7.74
N GLU A 148 -12.62 26.82 -7.13
CA GLU A 148 -11.36 26.53 -6.44
C GLU A 148 -11.52 25.58 -5.24
N ALA A 149 -12.67 25.62 -4.55
CA ALA A 149 -12.93 24.70 -3.44
C ALA A 149 -13.03 23.24 -3.91
N ARG A 150 -13.60 23.01 -5.10
CA ARG A 150 -13.62 21.68 -5.72
C ARG A 150 -12.23 21.27 -6.23
N ARG A 151 -11.50 22.18 -6.87
CA ARG A 151 -10.13 21.93 -7.39
C ARG A 151 -9.13 21.50 -6.29
N ALA A 152 -9.36 21.90 -5.04
CA ALA A 152 -8.54 21.47 -3.91
C ALA A 152 -8.43 19.92 -3.77
N PHE A 153 -9.40 19.17 -4.28
CA PHE A 153 -9.43 17.69 -4.24
C PHE A 153 -8.57 17.03 -5.32
N ASP A 154 -8.36 17.73 -6.45
CA ASP A 154 -7.61 17.25 -7.60
C ASP A 154 -6.10 17.48 -7.38
N ASP A 155 -5.72 18.67 -6.91
CA ASP A 155 -4.32 19.07 -6.67
C ASP A 155 -3.62 18.23 -5.60
N THR A 156 -4.39 17.62 -4.70
CA THR A 156 -3.87 16.82 -3.58
C THR A 156 -3.84 15.32 -3.89
N ALA A 157 -4.42 14.89 -5.02
CA ALA A 157 -4.41 13.48 -5.44
C ALA A 157 -2.98 12.99 -5.76
N GLY A 158 -2.07 13.89 -6.19
CA GLY A 158 -0.68 13.57 -6.51
C GLY A 158 0.27 13.55 -5.30
N MET A 159 -0.17 13.96 -4.10
CA MET A 159 0.70 14.02 -2.91
C MET A 159 0.72 12.72 -2.09
N ALA A 160 -0.10 11.73 -2.44
CA ALA A 160 -0.29 10.50 -1.65
C ALA A 160 0.59 9.32 -2.08
N SER A 161 1.55 9.50 -3.00
CA SER A 161 2.48 8.44 -3.37
C SER A 161 3.66 8.41 -2.39
N PRO A 162 3.81 7.37 -1.55
CA PRO A 162 5.09 7.10 -0.90
C PRO A 162 6.03 6.55 -1.98
N GLN A 163 7.26 7.07 -2.04
CA GLN A 163 8.37 6.36 -2.66
C GLN A 163 8.75 5.12 -1.84
#